data_AF-A0AAV4I127-F1
#
_entry.id   AF-A0AAV4I127-F1
#
_cell.length_a   1.000
_cell.length_b   1.000
_cell.length_c   1.000
_cell.angle_alpha   90.00
_cell.angle_beta   90.00
_cell.angle_gamma   90.00
#
_symmetry.space_group_name_H-M   'P 1'
#
loop_
_entity.id
_entity.type
_entity.pdbx_description
1 polymer ?
#
loop_
_entity_poly.entity_id
_entity_poly.type
_entity_poly.pdbx_seq_one_letter_code
_entity_poly.pdbx_strand_id
1 'polypeptide(L)'
;MHELGAEFDQSVHLNYTKVVLYSQQPTLLGNSSTIYNDSKTLDTLVSFYNYFQHRSMADIALHLLEYLAWFELHKTFYIFYNEQYWQLDMVKPYFQLTYDEVPLPSSAR
;
A
#
# COMPACT_ATOMS: atom_id res chain seq x y z
N MET A 1 -25.66 6.90 -4.99
CA MET A 1 -26.83 5.98 -4.98
C MET A 1 -27.61 6.13 -3.70
N HIS A 2 -27.02 5.88 -2.53
CA HIS A 2 -27.67 6.18 -1.24
C HIS A 2 -28.12 7.64 -1.12
N GLU A 3 -27.24 8.59 -1.42
CA GLU A 3 -27.55 10.04 -1.43
C GLU A 3 -28.68 10.44 -2.41
N LEU A 4 -29.01 9.56 -3.36
CA LEU A 4 -30.09 9.76 -4.33
C LEU A 4 -31.38 9.02 -3.91
N GLY A 5 -31.43 8.47 -2.69
CA GLY A 5 -32.61 7.80 -2.12
C GLY A 5 -32.68 6.28 -2.34
N ALA A 6 -31.60 5.64 -2.78
CA ALA A 6 -31.58 4.18 -2.89
C ALA A 6 -31.51 3.52 -1.50
N GLU A 7 -32.42 2.59 -1.22
CA GLU A 7 -32.43 1.78 -0.02
C GLU A 7 -31.65 0.47 -0.24
N PHE A 8 -30.74 0.15 0.67
CA PHE A 8 -29.92 -1.05 0.62
C PHE A 8 -30.43 -2.07 1.63
N ASP A 9 -30.51 -3.34 1.22
CA ASP A 9 -30.85 -4.44 2.12
C ASP A 9 -29.75 -4.64 3.17
N GLN A 10 -30.07 -4.29 4.42
CA GLN A 10 -29.14 -4.36 5.55
C GLN A 10 -28.94 -5.78 6.08
N SER A 11 -29.70 -6.76 5.59
CA SER A 11 -29.51 -8.17 5.96
C SER A 11 -28.34 -8.82 5.22
N VAL A 12 -27.83 -8.17 4.17
CA VAL A 12 -26.70 -8.67 3.39
C VAL A 12 -25.38 -8.26 4.05
N HIS A 13 -24.59 -9.25 4.46
CA HIS A 13 -23.23 -9.05 4.95
C HIS A 13 -22.29 -8.80 3.77
N LEU A 14 -21.81 -7.56 3.67
CA LEU A 14 -20.90 -7.13 2.61
C LEU A 14 -19.48 -7.09 3.13
N ASN A 15 -18.68 -8.07 2.71
CA ASN A 15 -17.29 -8.19 3.15
C ASN A 15 -16.33 -7.78 2.03
N TYR A 16 -15.27 -7.07 2.41
CA TYR A 16 -14.20 -6.67 1.52
C TYR A 16 -12.87 -7.24 1.98
N THR A 17 -12.11 -7.76 1.02
CA THR A 17 -10.71 -8.07 1.23
C THR A 17 -9.91 -6.76 1.30
N LYS A 18 -9.17 -6.56 2.39
CA LYS A 18 -8.30 -5.39 2.57
C LYS A 18 -6.86 -5.84 2.75
N VAL A 19 -5.96 -5.10 2.14
CA VAL A 19 -4.52 -5.19 2.38
C VAL A 19 -4.14 -3.99 3.23
N VAL A 20 -3.69 -4.24 4.45
CA VAL A 20 -3.37 -3.20 5.43
C VAL A 20 -1.86 -3.15 5.65
N LEU A 21 -1.30 -1.95 5.50
CA LEU A 21 0.08 -1.64 5.87
C LEU A 21 0.08 -0.88 7.20
N TYR A 22 0.86 -1.34 8.16
CA TYR A 22 1.01 -0.71 9.47
C TYR A 22 2.33 0.07 9.51
N SER A 23 2.22 1.38 9.64
CA SER A 23 3.37 2.28 9.75
C SER A 23 3.13 3.35 10.81
N GLN A 24 4.20 4.04 11.18
CA GLN A 24 4.09 5.35 11.80
C GLN A 24 3.54 6.38 10.80
N GLN A 25 3.55 7.65 11.20
CA GLN A 25 3.16 8.75 10.33
C GLN A 25 3.99 8.74 9.03
N PRO A 26 3.34 8.70 7.85
CA PRO A 26 4.03 8.74 6.56
C PRO A 26 4.86 10.01 6.39
N THR A 27 6.04 9.88 5.81
CA THR A 27 6.92 11.01 5.46
C THR A 27 6.82 11.30 3.97
N LEU A 28 6.51 12.53 3.60
CA LEU A 28 6.46 12.96 2.20
C LEU A 28 7.88 13.08 1.64
N LEU A 29 8.15 12.38 0.54
CA LEU A 29 9.41 12.50 -0.21
C LEU A 29 9.32 13.54 -1.33
N GLY A 30 8.15 13.66 -1.96
CA GLY A 30 7.87 14.65 -2.99
C GLY A 30 7.18 14.07 -4.22
N ASN A 31 6.94 14.92 -5.22
CA ASN A 31 6.39 14.51 -6.51
C ASN A 31 7.50 14.05 -7.47
N SER A 32 7.13 13.57 -8.65
CA SER A 32 8.09 13.13 -9.66
C SER A 32 9.17 14.17 -9.98
N SER A 33 8.81 15.45 -10.16
CA SER A 33 9.79 16.51 -10.47
C SER A 33 10.81 16.70 -9.36
N THR A 34 10.40 16.62 -8.09
CA THR A 34 11.33 16.69 -6.96
C THR A 34 12.25 15.47 -6.94
N ILE A 35 11.68 14.26 -7.10
CA ILE A 35 12.43 13.00 -7.03
C ILE A 35 13.45 12.88 -8.16
N TYR A 36 13.11 13.25 -9.39
CA TYR A 36 14.03 13.17 -10.52
C TYR A 36 15.24 14.12 -10.39
N ASN A 37 15.15 15.14 -9.55
CA ASN A 37 16.25 16.07 -9.25
C ASN A 37 17.10 15.63 -8.05
N ASP A 38 16.69 14.61 -7.28
CA ASP A 38 17.46 14.01 -6.19
C ASP A 38 17.86 12.57 -6.57
N SER A 39 19.07 12.43 -7.12
CA SER A 39 19.59 11.16 -7.61
C SER A 39 19.60 10.07 -6.53
N LYS A 40 19.87 10.42 -5.27
CA LYS A 40 19.95 9.43 -4.18
C LYS A 40 18.59 8.85 -3.86
N THR A 41 17.57 9.71 -3.77
CA THR A 41 16.20 9.26 -3.49
C THR A 41 15.64 8.49 -4.68
N LEU A 42 15.93 8.93 -5.91
CA LEU A 42 15.56 8.21 -7.14
C LEU A 42 16.17 6.79 -7.16
N ASP A 43 17.48 6.65 -6.92
CA ASP A 43 18.14 5.34 -6.93
C ASP A 43 17.54 4.39 -5.89
N THR A 44 17.19 4.92 -4.72
CA THR A 44 16.53 4.17 -3.64
C THR A 44 15.16 3.67 -4.08
N LEU A 45 14.33 4.55 -4.67
CA LEU A 45 12.99 4.20 -5.14
C LEU A 45 13.04 3.22 -6.31
N VAL A 46 13.92 3.42 -7.28
CA VAL A 46 14.10 2.50 -8.41
C VAL A 46 14.51 1.12 -7.92
N SER A 47 15.47 1.05 -6.99
CA SER A 47 15.90 -0.23 -6.40
C SER A 47 14.76 -0.92 -5.67
N PHE A 48 14.00 -0.18 -4.86
CA PHE A 48 12.85 -0.72 -4.12
C PHE A 48 11.76 -1.23 -5.06
N TYR A 49 11.33 -0.45 -6.05
CA TYR A 49 10.25 -0.84 -6.95
C TYR A 49 10.65 -2.00 -7.87
N ASN A 50 11.95 -2.20 -8.16
CA ASN A 50 12.43 -3.32 -8.96
C ASN A 50 12.10 -4.68 -8.31
N TYR A 51 11.98 -4.78 -6.99
CA TYR A 51 11.55 -6.01 -6.30
C TYR A 51 10.15 -6.49 -6.72
N PHE A 52 9.30 -5.59 -7.21
CA PHE A 52 7.90 -5.88 -7.55
C PHE A 52 7.65 -5.95 -9.06
N GLN A 53 8.68 -5.81 -9.89
CA GLN A 53 8.53 -5.86 -11.34
C GLN A 53 8.55 -7.30 -11.87
N HIS A 54 7.59 -7.63 -12.73
CA HIS A 54 7.47 -8.96 -13.32
C HIS A 54 8.53 -9.21 -14.40
N ARG A 55 9.28 -10.31 -14.28
CA ARG A 55 10.22 -10.80 -15.32
C ARG A 55 9.99 -12.26 -15.67
N SER A 56 10.13 -13.17 -14.70
CA SER A 56 9.80 -14.60 -14.81
C SER A 56 9.38 -15.18 -13.45
N MET A 57 8.82 -16.40 -13.41
CA MET A 57 8.38 -17.03 -12.14
C MET A 57 9.54 -17.35 -11.20
N ALA A 58 10.70 -17.75 -11.73
CA ALA A 58 11.90 -17.97 -10.93
C ALA A 58 12.40 -16.64 -10.34
N ASP A 59 12.39 -15.58 -11.15
CA ASP A 59 12.79 -14.24 -10.71
C ASP A 59 11.85 -13.68 -9.64
N ILE A 60 10.54 -13.98 -9.71
CA ILE A 60 9.58 -13.55 -8.67
C ILE A 60 9.95 -14.13 -7.30
N ALA A 61 10.27 -15.43 -7.24
CA ALA A 61 10.63 -16.06 -5.97
C ALA A 61 11.94 -15.49 -5.41
N LEU A 62 12.94 -15.25 -6.27
CA LEU A 62 14.21 -14.64 -5.88
C LEU A 62 14.02 -13.21 -5.38
N HIS A 63 13.32 -12.36 -6.15
CA HIS A 63 13.07 -10.97 -5.76
C HIS A 63 12.20 -10.84 -4.52
N LEU A 64 11.24 -11.75 -4.29
CA LEU A 64 10.49 -11.79 -3.05
C LEU A 64 11.40 -12.09 -1.86
N LEU A 65 12.32 -13.04 -1.99
CA LEU A 65 13.27 -13.36 -0.92
C LEU A 65 14.22 -12.19 -0.64
N GLU A 66 14.76 -11.57 -1.69
CA GLU A 66 15.61 -10.37 -1.59
C GLU A 66 14.87 -9.22 -0.91
N TYR A 67 13.61 -8.99 -1.31
CA TYR A 67 12.76 -7.98 -0.72
C TYR A 67 12.48 -8.27 0.76
N LEU A 68 12.15 -9.50 1.14
CA LEU A 68 11.89 -9.86 2.54
C LEU A 68 13.14 -9.64 3.40
N ALA A 69 14.33 -10.00 2.91
CA ALA A 69 15.58 -9.75 3.59
C ALA A 69 15.87 -8.24 3.71
N TRP A 70 15.69 -7.48 2.63
CA TRP A 70 15.84 -6.03 2.63
C TRP A 70 14.84 -5.36 3.59
N PHE A 71 13.58 -5.80 3.59
CA PHE A 71 12.51 -5.27 4.41
C PHE A 71 12.76 -5.51 5.90
N GLU A 72 13.20 -6.70 6.30
CA GLU A 72 13.50 -7.00 7.70
C GLU A 72 14.60 -6.08 8.26
N LEU A 73 15.58 -5.73 7.42
CA LEU A 73 16.67 -4.82 7.79
C LEU A 73 16.22 -3.36 7.87
N HIS A 74 15.49 -2.87 6.86
CA HIS A 74 15.18 -1.44 6.74
C HIS A 74 13.86 -1.05 7.39
N LYS A 75 12.90 -1.98 7.52
CA LYS A 75 11.54 -1.77 8.04
C LYS A 75 10.87 -0.54 7.42
N THR A 76 11.13 -0.32 6.13
CA THR A 76 10.69 0.84 5.39
C THR A 76 9.91 0.36 4.17
N PHE A 77 8.83 1.06 3.83
CA PHE A 77 8.06 0.81 2.60
C PHE A 77 7.84 2.13 1.86
N TYR A 78 7.85 2.10 0.53
CA TYR A 78 7.59 3.29 -0.29
C TYR A 78 6.28 3.15 -1.06
N ILE A 79 5.37 4.11 -0.89
CA ILE A 79 4.08 4.14 -1.57
C ILE A 79 3.95 5.38 -2.45
N PHE A 80 3.40 5.19 -3.65
CA PHE A 80 3.01 6.28 -4.53
C PHE A 80 1.52 6.54 -4.34
N TYR A 81 1.16 7.73 -3.87
CA TYR A 81 -0.22 8.12 -3.58
C TYR A 81 -0.42 9.62 -3.82
N ASN A 82 -1.52 9.97 -4.49
CA ASN A 82 -1.83 11.35 -4.91
C ASN A 82 -0.66 12.05 -5.63
N GLU A 83 -0.07 11.39 -6.62
CA GLU A 83 1.05 11.92 -7.43
C GLU A 83 2.33 12.23 -6.63
N GLN A 84 2.43 11.68 -5.42
CA GLN A 84 3.54 11.88 -4.50
C GLN A 84 4.11 10.55 -4.02
N TYR A 85 5.42 10.53 -3.76
CA TYR A 85 6.11 9.44 -3.11
C TYR A 85 6.15 9.66 -1.60
N TRP A 86 5.82 8.61 -0.87
CA TRP A 86 5.77 8.60 0.59
C TRP A 86 6.61 7.47 1.13
N GLN A 87 7.36 7.75 2.19
CA GLN A 87 8.04 6.75 3.00
C GLN A 87 7.17 6.35 4.19
N LEU A 88 7.05 5.05 4.41
CA LEU A 88 6.35 4.45 5.53
C LEU A 88 7.36 3.75 6.43
N ASP A 89 7.50 4.24 7.67
CA ASP A 89 8.30 3.56 8.70
C ASP A 89 7.43 2.48 9.35
N MET A 90 7.70 1.22 8.99
CA MET A 90 6.79 0.10 9.23
C MET A 90 6.84 -0.36 10.68
N VAL A 91 5.67 -0.64 11.25
CA VAL A 91 5.50 -1.15 12.62
C VAL A 91 4.71 -2.46 12.61
N LYS A 92 4.99 -3.35 13.56
CA LYS A 92 4.30 -4.64 13.65
C LYS A 92 2.77 -4.44 13.73
N PRO A 93 1.96 -5.26 13.04
CA PRO A 93 2.32 -6.50 12.31
C PRO A 93 2.87 -6.29 10.89
N TYR A 94 3.19 -5.05 10.50
CA TYR A 94 3.69 -4.61 9.19
C TYR A 94 2.67 -4.72 8.06
N PHE A 95 2.17 -5.93 7.81
CA PHE A 95 1.22 -6.23 6.75
C PHE A 95 0.13 -7.16 7.29
N GLN A 96 -1.12 -6.91 6.90
CA GLN A 96 -2.21 -7.83 7.19
C GLN A 96 -3.18 -7.89 6.01
N LEU A 97 -3.57 -9.11 5.64
CA LEU A 97 -4.70 -9.37 4.75
C LEU A 97 -5.92 -9.63 5.62
N THR A 98 -6.95 -8.80 5.49
CA THR A 98 -8.20 -8.94 6.24
C THR A 98 -9.38 -9.15 5.31
N TYR A 99 -10.45 -9.75 5.83
CA TYR A 99 -11.72 -9.92 5.15
C TYR A 99 -12.80 -9.41 6.09
N ASP A 100 -13.00 -8.09 6.06
CA ASP A 100 -13.81 -7.39 7.05
C ASP A 100 -15.14 -6.98 6.44
N GLU A 101 -16.19 -7.07 7.24
CA GLU A 101 -17.49 -6.50 6.91
C GLU A 101 -17.38 -4.98 6.82
N VAL A 102 -17.86 -4.42 5.71
CA VAL A 102 -18.11 -3.00 5.55
C VAL A 102 -19.60 -2.87 5.26
N PRO A 103 -20.40 -2.41 6.24
CA PRO A 103 -21.85 -2.39 6.09
C PRO A 103 -22.26 -1.49 4.93
N LEU A 104 -23.37 -1.88 4.28
CA LEU A 104 -23.97 -1.04 3.25
C LEU A 104 -24.38 0.32 3.83
N PRO A 105 -24.29 1.41 3.06
CA PRO A 105 -24.75 2.71 3.52
C PRO A 105 -26.21 2.64 3.94
N SER A 106 -26.49 3.04 5.18
CA SER A 106 -27.84 3.11 5.73
C SER A 106 -28.25 4.56 5.93
N SER A 107 -29.55 4.84 5.82
CA SER A 107 -30.12 6.13 6.19
C SER A 107 -30.27 6.22 7.71
N ALA A 108 -29.21 5.99 8.47
CA ALA A 108 -29.24 6.22 9.91
C ALA A 108 -29.19 7.75 10.15
N ARG A 109 -30.36 8.32 10.45
CA ARG A 109 -30.49 9.53 11.27
C ARG A 109 -30.38 9.15 12.74
#